data_AF-A0A9E4B6S0-F1
#
_entry.id   AF-A0A9E4B6S0-F1
#
_cell.length_a   1.000
_cell.length_b   1.000
_cell.length_c   1.000
_cell.angle_alpha   90.00
_cell.angle_beta   90.00
_cell.angle_gamma   90.00
#
_symmetry.space_group_name_H-M   'P 1'
#
loop_
_entity.id
_entity.type
_entity.pdbx_description
1 polymer ?
#
loop_
_entity_poly.entity_id
_entity_poly.type
_entity_poly.pdbx_seq_one_letter_code
_entity_poly.pdbx_strand_id
1 'polypeptide(L)'
;MLDIPKRFTATVSAIHDPGGNRRLVALDQRILFVSDRGGEGRLKVGDEVRVQKTSGVFGRRYRITGPSRRPFTALRIRCEHPDLNEANRRRCLLLER
;
A
#
# COMPACT_ATOMS: atom_id res chain seq x y z
N MET A 1 12.87 4.23 -11.12
CA MET A 1 12.54 3.12 -10.19
C MET A 1 12.49 3.70 -8.80
N LEU A 2 11.38 3.54 -8.06
CA LEU A 2 11.26 4.13 -6.73
C LEU A 2 11.94 3.21 -5.71
N ASP A 3 13.07 3.69 -5.16
CA ASP A 3 13.80 2.99 -4.11
C ASP A 3 13.04 3.12 -2.79
N ILE A 4 12.62 1.98 -2.23
CA ILE A 4 11.89 1.93 -0.96
C ILE A 4 12.77 1.28 0.09
N PRO A 5 13.10 1.99 1.18
CA PRO A 5 13.93 1.43 2.23
C PRO A 5 13.21 0.28 2.95
N LYS A 6 13.98 -0.53 3.68
CA LYS A 6 13.44 -1.66 4.45
C LYS A 6 12.40 -1.23 5.48
N ARG A 7 12.51 0.01 5.99
CA ARG A 7 11.57 0.63 6.94
C ARG A 7 11.44 2.11 6.61
N PHE A 8 10.24 2.65 6.64
CA PHE A 8 9.96 4.07 6.50
C PHE A 8 8.63 4.43 7.16
N THR A 9 8.42 5.73 7.34
CA THR A 9 7.15 6.32 7.74
C THR A 9 6.58 7.07 6.56
N ALA A 10 5.26 7.05 6.40
CA ALA A 10 4.56 7.76 5.33
C ALA A 10 3.15 8.15 5.79
N THR A 11 2.53 9.10 5.10
CA THR A 11 1.16 9.53 5.36
C THR A 11 0.21 8.86 4.37
N VAL A 12 -0.94 8.41 4.85
CA VAL A 12 -2.00 7.87 4.00
C VAL A 12 -2.62 9.00 3.20
N SER A 13 -2.42 8.98 1.88
CA SER A 13 -2.95 10.00 0.98
C SER A 13 -4.31 9.62 0.39
N ALA A 14 -4.57 8.33 0.18
CA ALA A 14 -5.87 7.85 -0.28
C ALA A 14 -6.13 6.41 0.17
N ILE A 15 -7.41 6.09 0.37
CA ILE A 15 -7.88 4.73 0.62
C ILE A 15 -9.01 4.46 -0.37
N HIS A 16 -8.97 3.30 -1.03
CA HIS A 16 -10.02 2.88 -1.95
C HIS A 16 -10.43 1.43 -1.69
N ASP A 17 -11.74 1.22 -1.61
CA ASP A 17 -12.39 -0.07 -1.43
C ASP A 17 -12.94 -0.56 -2.78
N PRO A 18 -12.20 -1.37 -3.56
CA PRO A 18 -12.65 -1.84 -4.87
C PRO A 18 -13.79 -2.88 -4.82
N GLY A 19 -14.42 -3.11 -3.66
CA GLY A 19 -15.39 -4.18 -3.44
C GLY A 19 -14.71 -5.54 -3.22
N GLY A 20 -14.73 -6.03 -1.98
CA GLY A 20 -14.13 -7.30 -1.58
C GLY A 20 -13.32 -7.16 -0.28
N ASN A 21 -12.58 -8.21 0.09
CA ASN A 21 -11.82 -8.24 1.36
C ASN A 21 -10.45 -7.53 1.27
N ARG A 22 -10.16 -6.80 0.19
CA ARG A 22 -8.89 -6.11 -0.05
C ARG A 22 -9.15 -4.65 -0.35
N ARG A 23 -8.26 -3.79 0.13
CA ARG A 23 -8.30 -2.35 -0.06
C ARG A 23 -7.00 -1.86 -0.67
N LEU A 24 -7.07 -0.71 -1.30
CA LEU A 24 -5.93 -0.02 -1.88
C LEU A 24 -5.59 1.17 -1.00
N VAL A 25 -4.33 1.27 -0.61
CA VAL A 25 -3.83 2.33 0.26
C VAL A 25 -2.71 3.03 -0.47
N ALA A 26 -2.91 4.31 -0.76
CA ALA A 26 -1.88 5.18 -1.30
C ALA A 26 -1.19 5.90 -0.14
N LEU A 27 0.15 5.91 -0.17
CA LEU A 27 0.99 6.63 0.78
C LEU A 27 1.78 7.72 0.04
N ASP A 28 1.84 8.91 0.63
CA ASP A 28 2.53 10.11 0.13
C ASP A 28 2.23 10.44 -1.35
N GLN A 29 1.06 10.03 -1.87
CA GLN A 29 0.69 10.11 -3.29
C GLN A 29 1.70 9.46 -4.26
N ARG A 30 2.55 8.56 -3.76
CA ARG A 30 3.66 7.98 -4.55
C ARG A 30 3.70 6.46 -4.49
N ILE A 31 3.20 5.87 -3.42
CA ILE A 31 3.33 4.43 -3.19
C ILE A 31 1.95 3.82 -3.02
N LEU A 32 1.62 2.85 -3.87
CA LEU A 32 0.36 2.12 -3.81
C LEU A 32 0.54 0.72 -3.23
N PHE A 33 -0.28 0.41 -2.24
CA PHE A 33 -0.37 -0.90 -1.60
C PHE A 33 -1.74 -1.51 -1.79
N VAL A 34 -1.79 -2.84 -1.87
CA VAL A 34 -3.01 -3.63 -1.73
C VAL A 34 -2.93 -4.48 -0.47
N SER A 35 -3.89 -4.34 0.45
CA SER A 35 -3.91 -5.12 1.69
C SER A 35 -4.21 -6.61 1.46
N ASP A 36 -3.80 -7.41 2.42
CA ASP A 36 -4.32 -8.76 2.62
C ASP A 36 -5.74 -8.74 3.18
N ARG A 37 -6.37 -9.92 3.25
CA ARG A 37 -7.76 -10.02 3.69
C ARG A 37 -7.89 -9.59 5.16
N GLY A 38 -8.71 -8.58 5.42
CA GLY A 38 -9.17 -8.23 6.77
C GLY A 38 -8.17 -7.47 7.65
N GLY A 39 -7.11 -6.91 7.08
CA GLY A 39 -5.99 -6.37 7.86
C GLY A 39 -6.07 -4.90 8.27
N GLU A 40 -6.68 -4.01 7.48
CA GLU A 40 -6.30 -2.58 7.53
C GLU A 40 -6.64 -1.81 8.82
N GLY A 41 -7.41 -2.40 9.74
CA GLY A 41 -7.90 -1.66 10.89
C GLY A 41 -8.63 -0.39 10.44
N ARG A 42 -8.86 0.52 11.37
CA ARG A 42 -9.61 1.76 11.10
C ARG A 42 -8.71 2.83 10.45
N LEU A 43 -7.87 2.47 9.48
CA LEU A 43 -6.96 3.39 8.81
C LEU A 43 -7.74 4.47 8.05
N LYS A 44 -7.24 5.70 8.10
CA LYS A 44 -7.87 6.87 7.46
C LYS A 44 -6.85 7.67 6.65
N VAL A 45 -7.35 8.43 5.68
CA VAL A 45 -6.56 9.46 5.00
C VAL A 45 -6.06 10.48 6.02
N GLY A 46 -4.79 10.83 5.93
CA GLY A 46 -4.07 11.67 6.90
C GLY A 46 -3.38 10.90 8.03
N ASP A 47 -3.65 9.61 8.20
CA ASP A 47 -2.94 8.81 9.21
C ASP A 47 -1.45 8.66 8.85
N GLU A 48 -0.58 8.83 9.84
CA GLU A 48 0.82 8.44 9.71
C GLU A 48 0.95 6.92 9.94
N VAL A 49 1.64 6.23 9.03
CA VAL A 49 1.88 4.79 9.11
C VAL A 49 3.36 4.46 9.07
N ARG A 50 3.75 3.46 9.85
CA ARG A 50 5.08 2.84 9.76
C ARG A 50 5.00 1.64 8.83
N VAL A 51 5.86 1.63 7.83
CA VAL A 51 5.94 0.56 6.82
C VAL A 51 7.25 -0.20 6.99
N GLN A 52 7.16 -1.53 7.00
CA GLN A 52 8.31 -2.43 7.07
C GLN A 52 8.24 -3.47 5.96
N LYS A 53 9.27 -3.53 5.11
CA LYS A 53 9.42 -4.60 4.12
C LYS A 53 9.62 -5.93 4.84
N THR A 54 8.75 -6.89 4.59
CA THR A 54 8.88 -8.27 5.08
C THR A 54 9.50 -9.13 3.98
N SER A 55 10.66 -9.71 4.26
CA SER A 55 11.35 -10.60 3.32
C SER A 55 10.47 -11.82 3.08
N GLY A 56 9.93 -11.96 1.87
CA GLY A 56 9.27 -13.17 1.39
C GLY A 56 9.85 -13.54 0.03
N VAL A 57 9.66 -14.78 -0.40
CA VAL A 57 10.19 -15.37 -1.66
C VAL A 57 9.86 -14.52 -2.91
N PHE A 58 8.84 -13.66 -2.86
CA PHE A 58 8.45 -12.73 -3.93
C PHE A 58 8.73 -11.24 -3.66
N GLY A 59 9.48 -10.89 -2.60
CA GLY A 59 10.07 -9.56 -2.35
C GLY A 59 9.15 -8.34 -2.23
N ARG A 60 7.83 -8.52 -2.33
CA ARG A 60 6.83 -7.43 -2.49
C ARG A 60 5.91 -7.25 -1.28
N ARG A 61 6.17 -7.94 -0.17
CA ARG A 61 5.32 -7.93 1.01
C ARG A 61 5.80 -6.90 2.03
N TYR A 62 4.87 -6.15 2.59
CA TYR A 62 5.10 -5.09 3.55
C TYR A 62 4.16 -5.25 4.73
N ARG A 63 4.63 -4.90 5.92
CA ARG A 63 3.81 -4.74 7.11
C ARG A 63 3.59 -3.25 7.32
N ILE A 64 2.33 -2.83 7.40
CA ILE A 64 1.93 -1.45 7.61
C ILE A 64 1.29 -1.36 9.00
N THR A 65 1.74 -0.41 9.81
CA THR A 65 1.24 -0.18 11.16
C THR A 65 0.77 1.27 11.27
N GLY A 66 -0.55 1.45 11.34
CA GLY A 66 -1.16 2.76 11.57
C GLY A 66 -1.38 3.08 13.07
N PRO A 67 -2.05 4.21 13.37
CA PRO A 67 -2.22 4.72 14.73
C PRO A 67 -3.04 3.78 15.63
N SER A 68 -3.91 2.95 15.05
CA SER A 68 -4.67 1.91 15.77
C SER A 68 -3.79 0.75 16.31
N ARG A 69 -2.47 0.78 16.07
CA ARG A 69 -1.46 -0.21 16.50
C ARG A 69 -1.73 -1.67 16.07
N ARG A 70 -2.70 -1.90 15.18
CA ARG A 70 -2.95 -3.19 14.55
C ARG A 70 -2.22 -3.23 13.21
N PRO A 71 -1.09 -3.95 13.11
CA PRO A 71 -0.37 -4.06 11.86
C PRO A 71 -1.12 -4.96 10.88
N PHE A 72 -0.97 -4.69 9.59
CA PHE A 72 -1.48 -5.54 8.52
C PHE A 72 -0.46 -5.78 7.44
N THR A 73 -0.71 -6.81 6.63
CA THR A 73 0.16 -7.12 5.50
C THR A 73 -0.40 -6.49 4.24
N ALA A 74 0.48 -5.95 3.41
CA ALA A 74 0.14 -5.46 2.11
C ALA A 74 1.17 -5.87 1.06
N LEU A 75 0.76 -5.84 -0.20
CA LEU A 75 1.62 -6.01 -1.36
C LEU A 75 1.78 -4.67 -2.06
N ARG A 76 3.02 -4.32 -2.40
CA ARG A 76 3.29 -3.12 -3.19
C ARG A 76 2.89 -3.34 -4.64
N ILE A 77 2.14 -2.39 -5.20
CA ILE A 77 1.93 -2.24 -6.64
C ILE A 77 3.01 -1.29 -7.16
N ARG A 78 3.83 -1.77 -8.11
CA ARG A 78 4.89 -0.96 -8.73
C ARG A 78 4.30 -0.16 -9.90
N CYS A 79 3.64 0.95 -9.58
CA CYS A 79 3.02 1.81 -10.59
C CYS A 79 4.03 2.41 -11.57
N GLU A 80 5.32 2.44 -11.22
CA GLU A 80 6.38 2.88 -12.12
C GLU A 80 6.88 1.81 -13.11
N HIS A 81 6.35 0.58 -13.08
CA HIS A 81 6.84 -0.52 -13.90
C HIS A 81 6.09 -0.58 -15.25
N PRO A 82 6.79 -0.65 -16.41
CA PRO A 82 6.14 -0.64 -17.73
C PRO A 82 5.19 -1.84 -17.94
N ASP A 83 5.56 -3.02 -17.45
CA ASP A 83 4.78 -4.26 -17.55
C ASP A 83 3.64 -4.42 -16.50
N LEU A 84 2.97 -3.33 -16.13
CA LEU A 84 1.76 -3.43 -15.31
C LEU A 84 0.62 -4.04 -16.12
N ASN A 85 0.02 -5.11 -15.58
CA ASN A 85 -1.25 -5.62 -16.10
C ASN A 85 -2.36 -4.56 -16.00
N GLU A 86 -3.39 -4.68 -16.85
CA GLU A 86 -4.46 -3.69 -16.93
C GLU A 86 -5.14 -3.42 -15.58
N ALA A 87 -5.37 -4.48 -14.78
CA ALA A 87 -5.94 -4.35 -13.46
C ALA A 87 -5.11 -3.47 -12.52
N ASN A 88 -3.78 -3.58 -12.54
CA ASN A 88 -2.92 -2.72 -11.74
C ASN A 88 -2.77 -1.32 -12.34
N ARG A 89 -2.81 -1.16 -13.67
CA ARG A 89 -2.85 0.18 -14.31
C ARG A 89 -4.04 1.00 -13.82
N ARG A 90 -5.25 0.41 -13.82
CA ARG A 90 -6.45 1.09 -13.30
C ARG A 90 -6.32 1.47 -11.82
N ARG A 91 -5.66 0.63 -11.01
CA ARG A 91 -5.41 0.93 -9.59
C ARG A 91 -4.42 2.08 -9.41
N CYS A 92 -3.43 2.19 -10.29
CA CYS A 92 -2.42 3.24 -10.23
C CYS A 92 -2.97 4.65 -10.51
N LEU A 93 -4.12 4.76 -11.17
CA LEU A 93 -4.85 6.04 -11.31
C LEU A 93 -5.21 6.67 -9.96
N LEU A 94 -5.22 5.89 -8.87
CA LEU A 94 -5.39 6.43 -7.51
C LEU A 94 -4.25 7.34 -7.05
N LEU A 95 -3.07 7.25 -7.67
CA LEU A 95 -1.94 8.13 -7.37
C LEU A 95 -2.00 9.45 -8.15
N GLU A 96 -2.85 9.56 -9.17
CA GLU A 96 -3.00 10.76 -10.01
C GLU A 96 -4.15 11.68 -9.53
N ARG A 97 -4.75 11.35 -8.37
CA ARG A 97 -5.81 12.11 -7.71
C ARG A 97 -5.29 12.86 -6.49
#